data_AF-A0A8S4QRI2-F1
#
_entry.id   AF-A0A8S4QRI2-F1
#
_cell.length_a   1.000
_cell.length_b   1.000
_cell.length_c   1.000
_cell.angle_alpha   90.00
_cell.angle_beta   90.00
_cell.angle_gamma   90.00
#
_symmetry.space_group_name_H-M   'P 1'
#
loop_
_entity.id
_entity.type
_entity.pdbx_description
1 polymer ?
#
loop_
_entity_poly.entity_id
_entity_poly.type
_entity_poly.pdbx_seq_one_letter_code
_entity_poly.pdbx_strand_id
1 'polypeptide(L)'
;YLQHLMTSSNTPTIMGSDYRIALLCNAYSTNQEYYSRPMGIIIESLFGSQKAMPNGNPATPLPTAPLSMCILDSLTLHCKMSLIHSIVSHVAKLAQNKTNIPGSSMMAPALVETYSRLLVYTEIESLGIKGFINQLLPNVFKSHAWGIFHNLLDMFSYRIHHIQPHYRVTLLSNIHSLAACPQPNQTQLQLW
;
A
#
# COMPACT_ATOMS: atom_id res chain seq x y z
N TYR A 1 18.68 7.88 -24.78
CA TYR A 1 19.20 7.91 -23.40
C TYR A 1 18.29 7.17 -22.41
N LEU A 2 17.00 7.56 -22.25
CA LEU A 2 16.08 6.89 -21.30
C LEU A 2 15.87 5.39 -21.56
N GLN A 3 15.71 4.97 -22.83
CA GLN A 3 15.61 3.55 -23.17
C GLN A 3 16.87 2.74 -22.80
N HIS A 4 18.05 3.35 -22.85
CA HIS A 4 19.31 2.70 -22.46
C HIS A 4 19.42 2.49 -20.94
N LEU A 5 18.79 3.37 -20.15
CA LEU A 5 18.66 3.17 -18.70
C LEU A 5 17.70 2.02 -18.38
N MET A 6 16.73 1.73 -19.25
CA MET A 6 15.84 0.58 -19.08
C MET A 6 16.51 -0.75 -19.39
N THR A 7 17.45 -0.81 -20.34
CA THR A 7 18.14 -2.07 -20.69
C THR A 7 19.24 -2.47 -19.71
N SER A 8 19.70 -1.52 -18.88
CA SER A 8 20.77 -1.76 -17.90
C SER A 8 20.22 -2.49 -16.66
N SER A 9 20.69 -3.72 -16.43
CA SER A 9 20.21 -4.66 -15.40
C SER A 9 20.54 -4.29 -13.94
N ASN A 10 20.83 -3.02 -13.62
CA ASN A 10 21.21 -2.61 -12.25
C ASN A 10 20.01 -2.08 -11.46
N THR A 11 19.12 -3.00 -11.05
CA THR A 11 18.00 -2.76 -10.13
C THR A 11 18.37 -2.02 -8.84
N PRO A 12 19.50 -2.30 -8.15
CA PRO A 12 19.83 -1.61 -6.89
C PRO A 12 20.28 -0.15 -7.08
N THR A 13 20.75 0.26 -8.27
CA THR A 13 21.08 1.68 -8.56
C THR A 13 19.87 2.54 -8.93
N ILE A 14 18.71 1.93 -9.15
CA ILE A 14 17.50 2.64 -9.61
C ILE A 14 16.69 3.20 -8.42
N MET A 15 16.76 2.55 -7.25
CA MET A 15 16.08 2.99 -6.01
C MET A 15 16.98 3.80 -5.06
N GLY A 16 18.23 4.09 -5.45
CA GLY A 16 19.17 4.89 -4.65
C GLY A 16 18.77 6.37 -4.55
N SER A 17 19.69 7.23 -4.10
CA SER A 17 19.55 8.70 -4.03
C SER A 17 19.26 9.40 -5.37
N ASP A 18 19.17 8.65 -6.45
CA ASP A 18 19.03 9.15 -7.81
C ASP A 18 17.55 9.09 -8.23
N TYR A 19 16.98 10.23 -8.64
CA TYR A 19 15.60 10.39 -9.14
C TYR A 19 15.30 9.64 -10.46
N ARG A 20 16.17 8.73 -10.89
CA ARG A 20 16.07 8.01 -12.17
C ARG A 20 14.81 7.16 -12.25
N ILE A 21 14.42 6.51 -11.16
CA ILE A 21 13.17 5.72 -11.15
C ILE A 21 11.95 6.61 -11.34
N ALA A 22 11.88 7.74 -10.64
CA ALA A 22 10.79 8.70 -10.78
C ALA A 22 10.74 9.25 -12.20
N LEU A 23 11.91 9.58 -12.79
CA LEU A 23 12.01 10.02 -14.18
C LEU A 23 11.49 8.97 -15.16
N LEU A 24 11.86 7.70 -15.00
CA LEU A 24 11.40 6.62 -15.86
C LEU A 24 9.89 6.37 -15.71
N CYS A 25 9.37 6.33 -14.48
CA CYS A 25 7.93 6.23 -14.23
C CYS A 25 7.18 7.37 -14.92
N ASN A 26 7.64 8.61 -14.73
CA ASN A 26 7.00 9.80 -15.28
C ASN A 26 7.06 9.83 -16.82
N ALA A 27 8.21 9.50 -17.41
CA ALA A 27 8.41 9.54 -18.86
C ALA A 27 7.58 8.48 -19.59
N TYR A 28 7.39 7.32 -18.98
CA TYR A 28 6.69 6.19 -19.59
C TYR A 28 5.30 5.93 -19.01
N SER A 29 4.71 6.86 -18.24
CA SER A 29 3.49 6.60 -17.46
C SER A 29 2.28 6.17 -18.30
N THR A 30 2.23 6.55 -19.57
CA THR A 30 1.18 6.19 -20.54
C THR A 30 1.60 5.10 -21.53
N ASN A 31 2.85 4.62 -21.46
CA ASN A 31 3.38 3.57 -22.32
C ASN A 31 3.43 2.24 -21.58
N GLN A 32 2.42 1.39 -21.80
CA GLN A 32 2.25 0.14 -21.05
C GLN A 32 3.43 -0.83 -21.16
N GLU A 33 4.11 -0.87 -22.31
CA GLU A 33 5.25 -1.75 -22.54
C GLU A 33 6.42 -1.40 -21.62
N TYR A 34 6.70 -0.11 -21.47
CA TYR A 34 7.85 0.38 -20.72
C TYR A 34 7.51 0.75 -19.27
N TYR A 35 6.26 1.03 -18.94
CA TYR A 35 5.85 1.47 -17.61
C TYR A 35 5.90 0.37 -16.55
N SER A 36 5.57 -0.86 -16.95
CA SER A 36 5.45 -2.01 -16.06
C SER A 36 6.73 -2.28 -15.27
N ARG A 37 7.90 -2.11 -15.91
CA ARG A 37 9.21 -2.36 -15.30
C ARG A 37 9.58 -1.37 -14.19
N PRO A 38 9.67 -0.05 -14.42
CA PRO A 38 10.02 0.90 -13.36
C PRO A 38 8.97 0.91 -12.24
N MET A 39 7.68 0.83 -12.56
CA MET A 39 6.64 0.72 -11.54
C MET A 39 6.77 -0.60 -10.75
N GLY A 40 7.09 -1.71 -11.42
CA GLY A 40 7.34 -3.00 -10.78
C GLY A 40 8.47 -2.95 -9.74
N ILE A 41 9.58 -2.26 -10.04
CA ILE A 41 10.69 -2.08 -9.08
C ILE A 41 10.24 -1.33 -7.83
N ILE A 42 9.44 -0.27 -7.99
CA ILE A 42 8.85 0.47 -6.85
C ILE A 42 7.95 -0.45 -6.04
N ILE A 43 7.11 -1.24 -6.70
CA ILE A 43 6.16 -2.13 -6.05
C ILE A 43 6.88 -3.26 -5.29
N GLU A 44 7.89 -3.88 -5.89
CA GLU A 44 8.68 -4.96 -5.28
C GLU A 44 9.41 -4.49 -4.02
N SER A 45 9.90 -3.24 -3.99
CA SER A 45 10.54 -2.68 -2.80
C SER A 45 9.57 -2.47 -1.64
N LEU A 46 8.27 -2.28 -1.92
CA LEU A 46 7.22 -2.12 -0.92
C LEU A 46 6.64 -3.45 -0.43
N PHE A 47 6.44 -4.40 -1.34
CA PHE A 47 5.71 -5.64 -1.03
C PHE A 47 6.66 -6.73 -0.51
N GLY A 48 7.93 -6.68 -0.91
CA GLY A 48 8.92 -7.71 -0.62
C GLY A 48 8.80 -8.90 -1.57
N SER A 49 9.89 -9.65 -1.71
CA SER A 49 9.90 -10.86 -2.50
C SER A 49 9.25 -12.02 -1.73
N GLN A 50 8.08 -12.49 -2.16
CA GLN A 50 7.45 -13.70 -1.60
C GLN A 50 8.11 -15.02 -2.05
N LYS A 51 9.33 -14.98 -2.61
CA LYS A 51 10.03 -16.21 -3.00
C LYS A 51 10.40 -16.98 -1.73
N ALA A 52 9.71 -18.10 -1.52
CA ALA A 52 10.11 -19.11 -0.54
C ALA A 52 11.56 -19.51 -0.84
N MET A 53 12.46 -19.32 0.14
CA MET A 53 13.80 -19.87 0.04
C MET A 53 13.70 -21.40 0.00
N PRO A 54 14.51 -22.08 -0.81
CA PRO A 54 14.46 -23.54 -0.97
C PRO A 54 14.82 -24.32 0.32
N ASN A 55 15.21 -23.64 1.40
CA ASN A 55 15.74 -24.25 2.62
C ASN A 55 14.81 -24.20 3.84
N GLY A 56 13.53 -23.88 3.70
CA GLY A 56 12.56 -24.01 4.80
C GLY A 56 12.77 -23.07 6.01
N ASN A 57 13.71 -22.11 5.92
CA ASN A 57 13.85 -21.06 6.92
C ASN A 57 12.72 -20.02 6.81
N PRO A 58 12.29 -19.40 7.92
CA PRO A 58 11.13 -18.53 7.93
C PRO A 58 11.36 -17.30 7.06
N ALA A 59 10.25 -16.87 6.44
CA ALA A 59 10.05 -15.69 5.60
C ALA A 59 11.20 -14.66 5.56
N THR A 60 11.67 -14.34 4.36
CA THR A 60 12.49 -13.14 4.12
C THR A 60 11.90 -11.94 4.86
N PRO A 61 12.72 -11.12 5.54
CA PRO A 61 12.21 -10.01 6.34
C PRO A 61 11.39 -9.07 5.45
N LEU A 62 10.21 -8.68 5.95
CA LEU A 62 9.33 -7.75 5.25
C LEU A 62 10.05 -6.41 5.06
N PRO A 63 9.88 -5.73 3.91
CA PRO A 63 10.49 -4.42 3.70
C PRO A 63 10.05 -3.42 4.76
N THR A 64 11.04 -2.76 5.38
CA THR A 64 10.81 -1.75 6.43
C THR A 64 11.06 -0.33 5.95
N ALA A 65 11.80 -0.13 4.86
CA ALA A 65 12.13 1.19 4.33
C ALA A 65 11.01 1.70 3.39
N PRO A 66 10.24 2.73 3.78
CA PRO A 66 9.22 3.33 2.90
C PRO A 66 9.85 4.18 1.80
N LEU A 67 9.07 4.50 0.75
CA LEU A 67 9.48 5.52 -0.22
C LEU A 67 9.60 6.88 0.46
N SER A 68 10.70 7.58 0.19
CA SER A 68 10.91 8.93 0.72
C SER A 68 9.89 9.93 0.13
N MET A 69 9.57 10.98 0.90
CA MET A 69 8.71 12.06 0.41
C MET A 69 9.26 12.68 -0.88
N CYS A 70 10.58 12.87 -0.99
CA CYS A 70 11.19 13.42 -2.20
C CYS A 70 10.88 12.60 -3.46
N ILE A 71 10.88 11.26 -3.36
CA ILE A 71 10.52 10.40 -4.49
C ILE A 71 9.03 10.53 -4.79
N LEU A 72 8.16 10.48 -3.77
CA LEU A 72 6.72 10.63 -3.96
C LEU A 72 6.36 11.98 -4.60
N ASP A 73 6.96 13.07 -4.13
CA ASP A 73 6.78 14.42 -4.66
C ASP A 73 7.28 14.56 -6.09
N SER A 74 8.31 13.79 -6.45
CA SER A 74 8.86 13.77 -7.82
C SER A 74 8.01 12.95 -8.80
N LEU A 75 7.08 12.12 -8.33
CA LEU A 75 6.18 11.35 -9.20
C LEU A 75 5.06 12.22 -9.74
N THR A 76 4.73 12.05 -11.02
CA THR A 76 3.54 12.68 -11.60
C THR A 76 2.26 12.13 -11.00
N LEU A 77 1.17 12.89 -11.14
CA LEU A 77 -0.17 12.49 -10.70
C LEU A 77 -0.53 11.08 -11.16
N HIS A 78 -0.30 10.77 -12.43
CA HIS A 78 -0.61 9.46 -13.01
C HIS A 78 0.18 8.32 -12.35
N CYS A 79 1.46 8.56 -12.03
CA CYS A 79 2.29 7.58 -11.34
C CYS A 79 1.81 7.34 -9.90
N LYS A 80 1.45 8.40 -9.17
CA LYS A 80 0.86 8.28 -7.82
C LYS A 80 -0.45 7.50 -7.85
N MET A 81 -1.33 7.79 -8.81
CA MET A 81 -2.60 7.06 -8.99
C MET A 81 -2.37 5.56 -9.26
N SER A 82 -1.42 5.25 -10.15
CA SER A 82 -1.04 3.86 -10.45
C SER A 82 -0.46 3.13 -9.24
N LEU A 83 0.36 3.81 -8.45
CA LEU A 83 0.97 3.27 -7.23
C LEU A 83 -0.12 2.98 -6.17
N ILE A 84 -1.04 3.91 -5.93
CA ILE A 84 -2.21 3.68 -5.06
C ILE A 84 -2.99 2.47 -5.53
N HIS A 85 -3.33 2.40 -6.81
CA HIS A 85 -4.11 1.29 -7.36
C HIS A 85 -3.40 -0.06 -7.15
N SER A 86 -2.08 -0.09 -7.33
CA SER A 86 -1.26 -1.28 -7.13
C SER A 86 -1.24 -1.73 -5.66
N ILE A 87 -1.08 -0.77 -4.72
CA ILE A 87 -1.13 -1.03 -3.27
C ILE A 87 -2.51 -1.56 -2.88
N VAL A 88 -3.59 -0.86 -3.24
CA VAL A 88 -4.97 -1.24 -2.93
C VAL A 88 -5.29 -2.64 -3.46
N SER A 89 -4.91 -2.92 -4.71
CA SER A 89 -5.09 -4.23 -5.34
C SER A 89 -4.33 -5.33 -4.60
N HIS A 90 -3.10 -5.06 -4.15
CA HIS A 90 -2.32 -6.02 -3.39
C HIS A 90 -2.93 -6.28 -2.00
N VAL A 91 -3.30 -5.23 -1.27
CA VAL A 91 -3.94 -5.36 0.06
C VAL A 91 -5.27 -6.11 -0.04
N ALA A 92 -6.08 -5.83 -1.06
CA ALA A 92 -7.32 -6.56 -1.30
C ALA A 92 -7.07 -8.05 -1.58
N LYS A 93 -6.04 -8.39 -2.38
CA LYS A 93 -5.64 -9.78 -2.62
C LYS A 93 -5.14 -10.48 -1.35
N LEU A 94 -4.35 -9.78 -0.52
CA LEU A 94 -3.92 -10.30 0.79
C LEU A 94 -5.11 -10.56 1.72
N ALA A 95 -6.14 -9.71 1.69
CA ALA A 95 -7.34 -9.90 2.50
C ALA A 95 -8.18 -11.10 2.05
N GLN A 96 -8.20 -11.41 0.75
CA GLN A 96 -8.93 -12.56 0.19
C GLN A 96 -8.15 -13.87 0.40
N ASN A 97 -6.82 -13.84 0.33
CA ASN A 97 -5.97 -14.98 0.58
C ASN A 97 -5.86 -15.25 2.08
N LYS A 98 -6.81 -16.02 2.61
CA LYS A 98 -6.81 -16.53 4.00
C LYS A 98 -5.71 -17.58 4.20
N THR A 99 -4.44 -17.17 4.16
CA THR A 99 -3.35 -18.03 4.60
C THR A 99 -3.40 -18.12 6.12
N ASN A 100 -3.84 -19.25 6.65
CA ASN A 100 -3.95 -19.55 8.09
C ASN A 100 -2.58 -19.65 8.81
N ILE A 101 -1.52 -19.10 8.24
CA ILE A 101 -0.18 -19.09 8.85
C ILE A 101 -0.10 -17.85 9.74
N PRO A 102 0.11 -17.99 11.06
CA PRO A 102 0.33 -16.86 11.96
C PRO A 102 1.49 -15.99 11.44
N GLY A 103 1.24 -14.71 11.20
CA GLY A 103 2.23 -13.76 10.66
C GLY A 103 2.22 -13.57 9.13
N SER A 104 1.49 -14.39 8.37
CA SER A 104 1.43 -14.26 6.89
C SER A 104 0.47 -13.18 6.38
N SER A 105 -0.41 -12.66 7.23
CA SER A 105 -1.37 -11.60 6.89
C SER A 105 -0.89 -10.19 7.25
N MET A 106 0.40 -10.02 7.54
CA MET A 106 0.96 -8.72 7.91
C MET A 106 1.34 -7.92 6.66
N MET A 107 0.84 -6.68 6.61
CA MET A 107 1.29 -5.71 5.61
C MET A 107 2.73 -5.32 5.91
N ALA A 108 3.58 -5.23 4.88
CA ALA A 108 4.95 -4.76 5.05
C ALA A 108 4.96 -3.34 5.66
N PRO A 109 5.82 -3.04 6.65
CA PRO A 109 5.88 -1.70 7.24
C PRO A 109 6.17 -0.59 6.22
N ALA A 110 7.03 -0.86 5.23
CA ALA A 110 7.30 0.06 4.12
C ALA A 110 6.05 0.39 3.31
N LEU A 111 5.19 -0.61 3.06
CA LEU A 111 3.92 -0.43 2.35
C LEU A 111 2.98 0.46 3.14
N VAL A 112 2.75 0.15 4.42
CA VAL A 112 1.84 0.90 5.30
C VAL A 112 2.25 2.37 5.36
N GLU A 113 3.54 2.63 5.58
CA GLU A 113 4.08 3.98 5.71
C GLU A 113 4.14 4.73 4.37
N THR A 114 4.36 4.04 3.25
CA THR A 114 4.29 4.69 1.92
C THR A 114 2.84 5.01 1.54
N TYR A 115 1.91 4.11 1.85
CA TYR A 115 0.50 4.31 1.55
C TYR A 115 -0.08 5.45 2.39
N SER A 116 0.25 5.54 3.67
CA SER A 116 -0.18 6.66 4.52
C SER A 116 0.27 8.02 3.97
N ARG A 117 1.52 8.12 3.48
CA ARG A 117 2.04 9.33 2.81
C ARG A 117 1.25 9.66 1.54
N LEU A 118 0.95 8.65 0.73
CA LEU A 118 0.15 8.81 -0.50
C LEU A 118 -1.28 9.30 -0.21
N LEU A 119 -1.89 8.88 0.90
CA LEU A 119 -3.26 9.28 1.27
C LEU A 119 -3.41 10.77 1.63
N VAL A 120 -2.30 11.49 1.86
CA VAL A 120 -2.30 12.93 2.20
C VAL A 120 -2.41 13.82 0.95
N TYR A 121 -2.05 13.30 -0.24
CA TYR A 121 -2.11 14.08 -1.48
C TYR A 121 -3.57 14.30 -1.91
N THR A 122 -4.06 15.53 -1.78
CA THR A 122 -5.44 15.92 -2.12
C THR A 122 -5.76 15.78 -3.61
N GLU A 123 -4.75 15.96 -4.46
CA GLU A 123 -4.84 15.75 -5.91
C GLU A 123 -5.23 14.33 -6.34
N ILE A 124 -5.04 13.32 -5.46
CA ILE A 124 -5.46 11.93 -5.67
C ILE A 124 -6.55 11.49 -4.70
N GLU A 125 -7.26 12.43 -4.05
CA GLU A 125 -8.25 12.18 -2.99
C GLU A 125 -9.27 11.08 -3.32
N SER A 126 -9.77 11.05 -4.57
CA SER A 126 -10.77 10.09 -5.03
C SER A 126 -10.29 8.63 -4.94
N LEU A 127 -9.07 8.36 -5.42
CA LEU A 127 -8.45 7.02 -5.35
C LEU A 127 -7.73 6.79 -4.01
N GLY A 128 -7.31 7.86 -3.35
CA GLY A 128 -6.65 7.88 -2.05
C GLY A 128 -7.66 7.73 -0.92
N ILE A 129 -7.82 8.78 -0.10
CA ILE A 129 -8.56 8.68 1.16
C ILE A 129 -10.03 8.31 0.98
N LYS A 130 -10.69 8.78 -0.09
CA LYS A 130 -12.09 8.43 -0.37
C LYS A 130 -12.23 6.96 -0.74
N GLY A 131 -11.32 6.45 -1.58
CA GLY A 131 -11.25 5.03 -1.94
C GLY A 131 -10.89 4.14 -0.75
N PHE A 132 -9.97 4.59 0.10
CA PHE A 132 -9.59 3.91 1.34
C PHE A 132 -10.80 3.66 2.24
N ILE A 133 -11.56 4.71 2.59
CA ILE A 133 -12.69 4.63 3.53
C ILE A 133 -13.88 3.88 2.93
N ASN A 134 -14.21 4.15 1.67
CA ASN A 134 -15.47 3.68 1.08
C ASN A 134 -15.35 2.35 0.33
N GLN A 135 -14.14 1.94 -0.06
CA GLN A 135 -13.94 0.75 -0.88
C GLN A 135 -13.01 -0.26 -0.20
N LEU A 136 -11.78 0.14 0.13
CA LEU A 136 -10.79 -0.80 0.66
C LEU A 136 -11.21 -1.32 2.03
N LEU A 137 -11.50 -0.42 2.97
CA LEU A 137 -11.80 -0.79 4.35
C LEU A 137 -13.05 -1.71 4.46
N PRO A 138 -14.19 -1.41 3.80
CA PRO A 138 -15.33 -2.33 3.78
C PRO A 138 -15.04 -3.66 3.10
N ASN A 139 -14.20 -3.68 2.06
CA ASN A 139 -13.84 -4.92 1.36
C ASN A 139 -12.99 -5.85 2.24
N VAL A 140 -12.02 -5.29 2.97
CA VAL A 140 -11.19 -6.04 3.92
C VAL A 140 -12.05 -6.58 5.07
N PHE A 141 -12.99 -5.78 5.58
CA PHE A 141 -13.95 -6.21 6.61
C PHE A 141 -14.81 -7.39 6.13
N LYS A 142 -15.40 -7.29 4.92
CA LYS A 142 -16.20 -8.37 4.31
C LYS A 142 -15.40 -9.66 4.09
N SER A 143 -14.09 -9.54 3.89
CA SER A 143 -13.19 -10.69 3.72
C SER A 143 -12.82 -11.36 5.06
N HIS A 144 -13.23 -10.78 6.20
CA HIS A 144 -12.87 -11.19 7.56
C HIS A 144 -11.35 -11.20 7.80
N ALA A 145 -10.61 -10.32 7.14
CA ALA A 145 -9.16 -10.20 7.27
C ALA A 145 -8.79 -9.25 8.42
N TRP A 146 -9.07 -9.67 9.66
CA TRP A 146 -8.96 -8.83 10.86
C TRP A 146 -7.57 -8.22 11.09
N GLY A 147 -6.50 -8.97 10.82
CA GLY A 147 -5.14 -8.45 10.97
C GLY A 147 -4.81 -7.30 10.01
N ILE A 148 -5.29 -7.40 8.76
CA ILE A 148 -5.15 -6.33 7.76
C ILE A 148 -6.05 -5.16 8.15
N PHE A 149 -7.30 -5.44 8.55
CA PHE A 149 -8.23 -4.41 9.00
C PHE A 149 -7.66 -3.59 10.16
N HIS A 150 -7.07 -4.26 11.16
CA HIS A 150 -6.38 -3.62 12.28
C HIS A 150 -5.24 -2.71 11.80
N ASN A 151 -4.35 -3.21 10.94
CA ASN A 151 -3.26 -2.39 10.39
C ASN A 151 -3.76 -1.15 9.64
N LEU A 152 -4.88 -1.25 8.91
CA LEU A 152 -5.47 -0.10 8.20
C LEU A 152 -6.05 0.92 9.18
N LEU A 153 -6.68 0.48 10.28
CA LEU A 153 -7.18 1.38 11.33
C LEU A 153 -6.05 2.05 12.11
N ASP A 154 -5.01 1.28 12.48
CA ASP A 154 -3.77 1.81 13.08
C ASP A 154 -3.15 2.89 12.19
N MET A 155 -3.00 2.58 10.90
CA MET A 155 -2.46 3.50 9.91
C MET A 155 -3.27 4.80 9.87
N PHE A 156 -4.60 4.70 9.83
CA PHE A 156 -5.47 5.88 9.83
C PHE A 156 -5.31 6.71 11.11
N SER A 157 -5.30 6.07 12.27
CA SER A 157 -5.25 6.71 13.58
C SER A 157 -3.92 7.40 13.87
N TYR A 158 -2.80 6.77 13.49
CA TYR A 158 -1.46 7.21 13.93
C TYR A 158 -0.57 7.79 12.83
N ARG A 159 -0.96 7.68 11.55
CA ARG A 159 -0.09 8.13 10.44
C ARG A 159 -0.72 9.17 9.52
N ILE A 160 -2.05 9.33 9.53
CA ILE A 160 -2.70 10.29 8.61
C ILE A 160 -3.16 11.54 9.37
N HIS A 161 -2.24 12.50 9.51
CA HIS A 161 -2.44 13.71 10.30
C HIS A 161 -3.33 14.76 9.61
N HIS A 162 -3.29 14.88 8.28
CA HIS A 162 -3.98 15.92 7.51
C HIS A 162 -5.21 15.39 6.73
N ILE A 163 -6.12 14.69 7.43
CA ILE A 163 -7.41 14.30 6.86
C ILE A 163 -8.48 15.32 7.26
N GLN A 164 -9.32 15.71 6.29
CA GLN A 164 -10.46 16.58 6.55
C GLN A 164 -11.45 15.94 7.56
N PRO A 165 -12.04 16.72 8.50
CA PRO A 165 -12.87 16.17 9.58
C PRO A 165 -14.01 15.26 9.11
N HIS A 166 -14.61 15.56 7.95
CA HIS A 166 -15.73 14.79 7.42
C HIS A 166 -15.38 13.31 7.16
N TYR A 167 -14.15 13.02 6.69
CA TYR A 167 -13.67 11.66 6.48
C TYR A 167 -13.49 10.89 7.80
N ARG A 168 -13.07 11.57 8.87
CA ARG A 168 -12.98 10.97 10.21
C ARG A 168 -14.36 10.58 10.73
N VAL A 169 -15.35 11.45 10.53
CA VAL A 169 -16.75 11.17 10.89
C VAL A 169 -17.30 10.00 10.07
N THR A 170 -17.05 9.95 8.76
CA THR A 170 -17.45 8.82 7.91
C THR A 170 -16.82 7.51 8.38
N LEU A 171 -15.53 7.52 8.69
CA LEU A 171 -14.86 6.33 9.23
C LEU A 171 -15.48 5.88 10.56
N LEU A 172 -15.72 6.81 11.49
CA LEU A 172 -16.33 6.50 12.78
C LEU A 172 -17.73 5.89 12.59
N SER A 173 -18.54 6.46 11.70
CA SER A 173 -19.86 5.93 11.35
C SER A 173 -19.78 4.52 10.77
N ASN A 174 -18.80 4.27 9.89
CA ASN A 174 -18.53 2.94 9.35
C ASN A 174 -18.14 1.97 10.47
N ILE A 175 -17.19 2.31 11.34
CA ILE A 175 -16.76 1.46 12.46
C ILE A 175 -17.94 1.17 13.39
N HIS A 176 -18.75 2.16 13.75
CA HIS A 176 -19.91 1.98 14.60
C HIS A 176 -20.94 1.02 13.99
N SER A 177 -21.22 1.19 12.69
CA SER A 177 -22.10 0.30 11.94
C SER A 177 -21.55 -1.13 11.87
N LEU A 178 -20.23 -1.28 11.74
CA LEU A 178 -19.54 -2.57 11.69
C LEU A 178 -19.52 -3.26 13.07
N ALA A 179 -19.32 -2.50 14.15
CA ALA A 179 -19.32 -3.01 15.54
C ALA A 179 -20.71 -3.46 16.01
N ALA A 180 -21.77 -2.85 15.47
CA ALA A 180 -23.15 -3.28 15.70
C ALA A 180 -23.49 -4.63 15.04
N CYS A 181 -22.63 -5.15 14.15
CA CYS A 181 -22.80 -6.47 13.55
C CYS A 181 -22.33 -7.57 14.53
N PRO A 182 -23.20 -8.51 14.93
CA PRO A 182 -22.83 -9.58 15.86
C PRO A 182 -21.85 -10.54 15.19
N GLN A 183 -20.56 -10.46 15.54
CA GLN A 183 -19.51 -11.38 15.10
C GLN A 183 -18.84 -12.03 16.33
N PRO A 184 -18.42 -13.31 16.25
CA PRO A 184 -18.01 -14.12 17.41
C PRO A 184 -16.66 -13.77 18.05
N ASN A 185 -15.99 -12.68 17.66
CA ASN A 185 -14.65 -12.28 18.13
C ASN A 185 -14.61 -10.88 18.75
N GLN A 186 -15.67 -10.52 19.50
CA GLN A 186 -15.85 -9.19 20.11
C GLN A 186 -14.68 -8.71 20.97
N THR A 187 -13.90 -9.59 21.59
CA THR A 187 -12.84 -9.21 22.54
C THR A 187 -11.65 -8.48 21.91
N GLN A 188 -11.33 -8.68 20.63
CA GLN A 188 -10.24 -7.93 19.96
C GLN A 188 -10.71 -6.65 19.28
N LEU A 189 -11.98 -6.56 18.90
CA LEU A 189 -12.55 -5.39 18.24
C LEU A 189 -13.06 -4.33 19.24
N GLN A 190 -13.42 -4.73 20.46
CA GLN A 190 -13.88 -3.84 21.53
C GLN A 190 -12.76 -3.11 22.30
N LEU A 191 -11.48 -3.41 22.03
CA LEU A 191 -10.33 -2.73 22.66
C LEU A 191 -9.91 -1.44 21.93
N TRP A 192 -10.73 -0.97 21.00
CA TRP A 192 -10.56 0.24 20.21
C TRP A 192 -11.67 1.25 20.51
#